data_AF-A0A7Y5S837-F1
#
_entry.id   AF-A0A7Y5S837-F1
#
_cell.length_a   1.000
_cell.length_b   1.000
_cell.length_c   1.000
_cell.angle_alpha   90.00
_cell.angle_beta   90.00
_cell.angle_gamma   90.00
#
_symmetry.space_group_name_H-M   'P 1'
#
loop_
_entity.id
_entity.type
_entity.pdbx_description
1 polymer ?
#
loop_
_entity_poly.entity_id
_entity_poly.type
_entity_poly.pdbx_seq_one_letter_code
_entity_poly.pdbx_strand_id
1 'polypeptide(L)'
;MSRGEPTGVRCATKRVKCVGLALTLLVAAPALAQYDDPPPSKPQEQPVASGPERVKQLMPEFERRRDAINAELRKLVETPAKGGDAWANEWAGEYSCGLTGVTTIVSLAPRSGIAFIREGCYSTWEINTGDIILADATGVSLKLVDQPQPSALQTLDSEMYFVRWGERRYLIARSKLEEFCNSYNAGTLAKRDFWVYPLHRDDLGKRAPTTPPTVAAEFARLLLTDPIDAGVVKVSDVSTERLESGELAMHGTLTLDAGSADQVVRGLAFHMVNSKQPLSARVVRTEEHQCEARFVQVLADQAKSDPPRIGAWMSTLDRGTSCENVRPTKR
;
A
#
# COMPACT_ATOMS: atom_id res chain seq x y z
N MET A 1 -31.03 50.53 -22.79
CA MET A 1 -29.84 51.38 -23.02
C MET A 1 -28.91 51.22 -21.83
N SER A 2 -27.79 50.51 -22.01
CA SER A 2 -26.51 50.70 -21.33
C SER A 2 -25.61 49.56 -21.80
N ARG A 3 -24.65 49.87 -22.68
CA ARG A 3 -23.63 48.94 -23.19
C ARG A 3 -22.39 49.13 -22.32
N GLY A 4 -21.89 48.06 -21.70
CA GLY A 4 -20.60 48.03 -21.03
C GLY A 4 -19.52 47.51 -21.98
N GLU A 5 -18.42 48.26 -22.09
CA GLU A 5 -17.26 48.00 -22.94
C GLU A 5 -16.34 46.88 -22.41
N PRO A 6 -15.58 46.18 -23.27
CA PRO A 6 -14.58 45.21 -22.84
C PRO A 6 -13.19 45.84 -22.68
N THR A 7 -12.59 45.68 -21.50
CA THR A 7 -11.19 46.02 -21.23
C THR A 7 -10.23 44.96 -21.79
N GLY A 8 -9.32 45.41 -22.66
CA GLY A 8 -8.30 44.59 -23.32
C GLY A 8 -7.16 44.14 -22.40
N VAL A 9 -6.72 42.89 -22.61
CA VAL A 9 -5.54 42.30 -21.96
C VAL A 9 -4.33 42.48 -22.86
N ARG A 10 -3.30 43.17 -22.37
CA ARG A 10 -2.00 43.34 -23.04
C ARG A 10 -1.13 42.10 -22.83
N CYS A 11 -0.70 41.49 -23.94
CA CYS A 11 0.23 40.37 -23.96
C CYS A 11 1.68 40.92 -23.92
N ALA A 12 2.43 40.64 -22.85
CA ALA A 12 3.82 41.04 -22.70
C ALA A 12 4.75 39.88 -23.10
N THR A 13 5.40 40.00 -24.26
CA THR A 13 6.44 39.10 -24.75
C THR A 13 7.75 39.32 -24.00
N LYS A 14 8.16 38.35 -23.16
CA LYS A 14 9.50 38.31 -22.57
C LYS A 14 10.49 37.66 -23.54
N ARG A 15 11.56 38.39 -23.86
CA ARG A 15 12.73 37.91 -24.62
C ARG A 15 13.58 36.99 -23.75
N VAL A 16 13.80 35.76 -24.20
CA VAL A 16 14.77 34.82 -23.63
C VAL A 16 16.15 35.13 -24.23
N LYS A 17 17.14 35.41 -23.37
CA LYS A 17 18.55 35.54 -23.76
C LYS A 17 19.17 34.15 -23.81
N CYS A 18 19.68 33.75 -24.98
CA CYS A 18 20.57 32.60 -25.12
C CYS A 18 21.89 32.88 -24.40
N VAL A 19 22.24 32.03 -23.44
CA VAL A 19 23.57 32.00 -22.81
C VAL A 19 24.32 30.84 -23.44
N GLY A 20 25.49 31.14 -24.01
CA GLY A 20 26.36 30.18 -24.68
C GLY A 20 26.96 29.18 -23.71
N LEU A 21 26.91 27.90 -24.09
CA LEU A 21 27.53 26.79 -23.39
C LEU A 21 29.02 26.71 -23.81
N ALA A 22 29.93 26.97 -22.88
CA ALA A 22 31.36 26.73 -23.06
C ALA A 22 31.66 25.26 -22.78
N LEU A 23 32.13 24.54 -23.80
CA LEU A 23 32.51 23.12 -23.72
C LEU A 23 33.95 23.04 -23.18
N THR A 24 34.12 22.63 -21.92
CA THR A 24 35.45 22.36 -21.34
C THR A 24 35.74 20.86 -21.43
N LEU A 25 36.74 20.50 -22.25
CA LEU A 25 37.28 19.15 -22.35
C LEU A 25 38.12 18.84 -21.10
N LEU A 26 37.61 17.97 -20.23
CA LEU A 26 38.36 17.42 -19.10
C LEU A 26 39.10 16.15 -19.57
N VAL A 27 40.43 16.17 -19.49
CA VAL A 27 41.29 15.00 -19.72
C VAL A 27 41.29 14.18 -18.43
N ALA A 28 40.68 13.00 -18.44
CA ALA A 28 40.70 12.06 -17.32
C ALA A 28 42.01 11.25 -17.32
N ALA A 29 42.78 11.35 -16.24
CA ALA A 29 43.88 10.44 -15.96
C ALA A 29 43.34 9.12 -15.35
N PRO A 30 43.95 7.96 -15.65
CA PRO A 30 43.56 6.69 -15.05
C PRO A 30 44.02 6.65 -13.58
N ALA A 31 43.06 6.63 -12.65
CA ALA A 31 43.32 6.38 -11.25
C ALA A 31 43.60 4.90 -11.03
N LEU A 32 44.78 4.58 -10.50
CA LEU A 32 45.13 3.25 -10.00
C LEU A 32 44.24 2.96 -8.78
N ALA A 33 43.40 1.93 -8.90
CA ALA A 33 42.55 1.45 -7.82
C ALA A 33 43.44 0.89 -6.69
N GLN A 34 43.54 1.63 -5.58
CA GLN A 34 43.97 1.08 -4.31
C GLN A 34 42.87 0.13 -3.83
N TYR A 35 43.24 -1.13 -3.58
CA TYR A 35 42.40 -2.08 -2.87
C TYR A 35 42.34 -1.65 -1.41
N ASP A 36 41.27 -0.96 -1.02
CA ASP A 36 40.92 -0.76 0.38
C ASP A 36 40.58 -2.13 1.01
N ASP A 37 41.12 -2.38 2.20
CA ASP A 37 40.77 -3.55 2.99
C ASP A 37 39.25 -3.65 3.14
N PRO A 38 38.65 -4.87 3.05
CA PRO A 38 37.22 -5.03 3.18
C PRO A 38 36.76 -4.46 4.52
N PRO A 39 35.69 -3.62 4.55
CA PRO A 39 35.22 -3.01 5.78
C PRO A 39 34.92 -4.09 6.82
N PRO A 40 35.23 -3.84 8.11
CA PRO A 40 35.04 -4.83 9.17
C PRO A 40 33.58 -5.33 9.14
N SER A 41 33.44 -6.65 9.13
CA SER A 41 32.15 -7.34 9.13
C SER A 41 31.28 -6.76 10.26
N LYS A 42 30.10 -6.23 9.91
CA LYS A 42 29.14 -5.75 10.92
C LYS A 42 28.87 -6.88 11.92
N PRO A 43 28.78 -6.59 13.24
CA PRO A 43 28.42 -7.58 14.24
C PRO A 43 27.19 -8.36 13.77
N GLN A 44 27.28 -9.69 13.73
CA GLN A 44 26.12 -10.53 13.44
C GLN A 44 25.10 -10.30 14.55
N GLU A 45 24.02 -9.58 14.23
CA GLU A 45 22.85 -9.50 15.10
C GLU A 45 22.38 -10.93 15.38
N GLN A 46 22.32 -11.30 16.66
CA GLN A 46 21.77 -12.58 17.06
C GLN A 46 20.35 -12.68 16.50
N PRO A 47 19.96 -13.83 15.93
CA PRO A 47 18.61 -14.00 15.41
C PRO A 47 17.63 -13.72 16.54
N VAL A 48 16.84 -12.65 16.38
CA VAL A 48 15.77 -12.29 17.31
C VAL A 48 14.89 -13.52 17.43
N ALA A 49 14.69 -14.02 18.65
CA ALA A 49 13.83 -15.15 18.91
C ALA A 49 12.49 -14.89 18.20
N SER A 50 12.06 -15.82 17.34
CA SER A 50 10.78 -15.75 16.65
C SER A 50 9.78 -16.70 17.30
N GLY A 51 8.48 -16.45 17.08
CA GLY A 51 7.42 -17.36 17.50
C GLY A 51 7.00 -17.28 18.98
N PRO A 52 6.47 -18.37 19.56
CA PRO A 52 5.76 -18.34 20.86
C PRO A 52 6.60 -17.83 22.05
N GLU A 53 7.90 -18.13 22.07
CA GLU A 53 8.76 -17.68 23.17
C GLU A 53 8.96 -16.17 23.14
N ARG A 54 9.01 -15.56 21.94
CA ARG A 54 9.09 -14.10 21.79
C ARG A 54 7.83 -13.43 22.31
N VAL A 55 6.67 -13.96 21.94
CA VAL A 55 5.37 -13.49 22.43
C VAL A 55 5.33 -13.58 23.96
N LYS A 56 5.76 -14.70 24.54
CA LYS A 56 5.81 -14.86 26.00
C LYS A 56 6.70 -13.81 26.68
N GLN A 57 7.86 -13.51 26.10
CA GLN A 57 8.79 -12.50 26.62
C GLN A 57 8.23 -11.07 26.55
N LEU A 58 7.53 -10.74 25.47
CA LEU A 58 7.00 -9.40 25.24
C LEU A 58 5.64 -9.15 25.92
N MET A 59 4.92 -10.21 26.32
CA MET A 59 3.55 -10.10 26.81
C MET A 59 3.38 -9.15 28.01
N PRO A 60 4.23 -9.19 29.06
CA PRO A 60 4.05 -8.30 30.21
C PRO A 60 4.15 -6.82 29.84
N GLU A 61 5.04 -6.46 28.91
CA GLU A 61 5.15 -5.08 28.42
C GLU A 61 3.96 -4.69 27.56
N PHE A 62 3.53 -5.60 26.67
CA PHE A 62 2.34 -5.40 25.85
C PHE A 62 1.10 -5.12 26.69
N GLU A 63 0.84 -5.93 27.72
CA GLU A 63 -0.32 -5.76 28.61
C GLU A 63 -0.26 -4.42 29.35
N ARG A 64 0.90 -4.10 29.95
CA ARG A 64 1.12 -2.81 30.62
C ARG A 64 0.86 -1.63 29.69
N ARG A 65 1.37 -1.70 28.46
CA ARG A 65 1.22 -0.66 27.43
C ARG A 65 -0.24 -0.51 27.00
N ARG A 66 -0.92 -1.63 26.72
CA ARG A 66 -2.34 -1.66 26.35
C ARG A 66 -3.22 -1.07 27.44
N ASP A 67 -2.95 -1.39 28.71
CA ASP A 67 -3.71 -0.84 29.84
C ASP A 67 -3.52 0.67 29.98
N ALA A 68 -2.30 1.18 29.78
CA ALA A 68 -2.02 2.61 29.76
C ALA A 68 -2.77 3.32 28.62
N ILE A 69 -2.73 2.75 27.41
CA ILE A 69 -3.49 3.23 26.25
C ILE A 69 -4.99 3.28 26.56
N ASN A 70 -5.56 2.20 27.09
CA ASN A 70 -6.98 2.14 27.45
C ASN A 70 -7.37 3.17 28.52
N ALA A 71 -6.48 3.43 29.49
CA ALA A 71 -6.69 4.48 30.49
C ALA A 71 -6.66 5.89 29.86
N GLU A 72 -5.76 6.13 28.91
CA GLU A 72 -5.68 7.40 28.18
C GLU A 72 -6.88 7.62 27.25
N LEU A 73 -7.30 6.60 26.49
CA LEU A 73 -8.46 6.69 25.60
C LEU A 73 -9.75 7.00 26.37
N ARG A 74 -9.95 6.40 27.55
CA ARG A 74 -11.09 6.74 28.43
C ARG A 74 -11.08 8.22 28.82
N LYS A 75 -9.92 8.76 29.19
CA LYS A 75 -9.77 10.19 29.53
C LYS A 75 -10.03 11.09 28.32
N LEU A 76 -9.61 10.71 27.12
CA LEU A 76 -9.89 11.46 25.89
C LEU A 76 -11.39 11.51 25.57
N VAL A 77 -12.14 10.44 25.84
CA VAL A 77 -13.60 10.46 25.69
C VAL A 77 -14.26 11.38 26.71
N GLU A 78 -13.84 11.32 27.98
CA GLU A 78 -14.40 12.15 29.06
C GLU A 78 -14.05 13.64 28.89
N THR A 79 -12.81 13.91 28.46
CA THR A 79 -12.28 15.25 28.29
C THR A 79 -11.51 15.31 26.96
N PRO A 80 -12.22 15.57 25.85
CA PRO A 80 -11.61 15.67 24.53
C PRO A 80 -10.47 16.68 24.51
N ALA A 81 -9.39 16.32 23.82
CA ALA A 81 -8.26 17.21 23.62
C ALA A 81 -8.70 18.51 22.94
N LYS A 82 -8.08 19.63 23.30
CA LYS A 82 -8.41 20.97 22.79
C LYS A 82 -7.17 21.64 22.19
N GLY A 83 -7.39 22.65 21.36
CA GLY A 83 -6.29 23.41 20.75
C GLY A 83 -5.48 22.55 19.78
N GLY A 84 -4.15 22.68 19.82
CA GLY A 84 -3.23 21.94 18.93
C GLY A 84 -3.34 20.42 19.03
N ASP A 85 -3.80 19.90 20.18
CA ASP A 85 -3.93 18.46 20.42
C ASP A 85 -5.30 17.91 20.01
N ALA A 86 -6.25 18.75 19.56
CA ALA A 86 -7.61 18.33 19.23
C ALA A 86 -7.65 17.23 18.15
N TRP A 87 -6.62 17.17 17.30
CA TRP A 87 -6.48 16.12 16.30
C TRP A 87 -6.38 14.72 16.90
N ALA A 88 -5.85 14.57 18.12
CA ALA A 88 -5.80 13.29 18.82
C ALA A 88 -7.17 12.61 18.95
N ASN A 89 -8.25 13.39 19.09
CA ASN A 89 -9.60 12.86 19.21
C ASN A 89 -10.08 12.14 17.93
N GLU A 90 -9.47 12.43 16.79
CA GLU A 90 -9.89 11.90 15.49
C GLU A 90 -9.23 10.55 15.17
N TRP A 91 -8.03 10.29 15.68
CA TRP A 91 -7.21 9.15 15.30
C TRP A 91 -6.85 8.20 16.45
N ALA A 92 -6.82 8.66 17.70
CA ALA A 92 -6.53 7.79 18.83
C ALA A 92 -7.68 6.80 19.02
N GLY A 93 -7.35 5.53 19.26
CA GLY A 93 -8.37 4.49 19.36
C GLY A 93 -7.82 3.09 19.11
N GLU A 94 -8.76 2.16 18.93
CA GLU A 94 -8.49 0.78 18.57
C GLU A 94 -8.87 0.54 17.11
N TYR A 95 -7.95 -0.03 16.34
CA TYR A 95 -8.15 -0.44 14.96
C TYR A 95 -8.06 -1.96 14.88
N SER A 96 -8.97 -2.57 14.13
CA SER A 96 -9.01 -4.03 14.00
C SER A 96 -9.19 -4.45 12.54
N CYS A 97 -8.54 -5.54 12.17
CA CYS A 97 -8.77 -6.24 10.91
C CYS A 97 -8.56 -7.74 11.10
N GLY A 98 -8.94 -8.54 10.11
CA GLY A 98 -8.85 -9.98 10.24
C GLY A 98 -9.79 -10.74 9.33
N LEU A 99 -9.48 -12.03 9.22
CA LEU A 99 -10.31 -13.04 8.56
C LEU A 99 -10.80 -14.02 9.62
N THR A 100 -11.67 -14.94 9.21
CA THR A 100 -12.08 -16.05 10.09
C THR A 100 -10.86 -16.74 10.67
N GLY A 101 -10.72 -16.64 11.99
CA GLY A 101 -9.65 -17.29 12.75
C GLY A 101 -8.33 -16.54 12.85
N VAL A 102 -8.22 -15.31 12.32
CA VAL A 102 -7.08 -14.41 12.56
C VAL A 102 -7.57 -13.00 12.78
N THR A 103 -7.23 -12.41 13.93
CA THR A 103 -7.54 -11.02 14.26
C THR A 103 -6.26 -10.24 14.53
N THR A 104 -6.16 -9.07 13.94
CA THR A 104 -5.13 -8.07 14.25
C THR A 104 -5.81 -6.90 14.95
N ILE A 105 -5.23 -6.46 16.06
CA ILE A 105 -5.66 -5.30 16.82
C ILE A 105 -4.48 -4.34 16.99
N VAL A 106 -4.72 -3.06 16.72
CA VAL A 106 -3.78 -1.96 16.91
C VAL A 106 -4.42 -0.92 17.81
N SER A 107 -3.88 -0.73 19.00
CA SER A 107 -4.32 0.28 19.94
C SER A 107 -3.30 1.42 19.97
N LEU A 108 -3.76 2.67 19.80
CA LEU A 108 -2.90 3.85 19.78
C LEU A 108 -3.47 4.95 20.68
N ALA A 109 -2.60 5.61 21.44
CA ALA A 109 -2.91 6.85 22.14
C ALA A 109 -1.73 7.84 22.12
N PRO A 110 -1.99 9.16 22.18
CA PRO A 110 -0.97 10.19 21.97
C PRO A 110 0.25 10.08 22.87
N ARG A 111 0.06 9.79 24.17
CA ARG A 111 1.16 9.74 25.14
C ARG A 111 1.58 8.32 25.47
N SER A 112 0.63 7.40 25.47
CA SER A 112 0.89 6.00 25.84
C SER A 112 1.49 5.21 24.69
N GLY A 113 1.46 5.70 23.45
CA GLY A 113 2.12 5.07 22.30
C GLY A 113 1.24 4.05 21.59
N ILE A 114 1.83 2.93 21.19
CA ILE A 114 1.17 1.86 20.43
C ILE A 114 1.28 0.50 21.13
N ALA A 115 0.21 -0.28 21.05
CA ALA A 115 0.19 -1.71 21.33
C ALA A 115 -0.43 -2.45 20.12
N PHE A 116 0.29 -3.42 19.59
CA PHE A 116 -0.10 -4.25 18.46
C PHE A 116 -0.19 -5.70 18.88
N ILE A 117 -1.23 -6.40 18.47
CA ILE A 117 -1.37 -7.84 18.66
C ILE A 117 -2.02 -8.49 17.44
N ARG A 118 -1.52 -9.67 17.08
CA ARG A 118 -2.10 -10.54 16.07
C ARG A 118 -2.32 -11.92 16.67
N GLU A 119 -3.56 -12.38 16.63
CA GLU A 119 -4.00 -13.62 17.23
C GLU A 119 -4.65 -14.52 16.19
N GLY A 120 -4.33 -15.80 16.24
CA GLY A 120 -5.10 -16.85 15.57
C GLY A 120 -6.10 -17.51 16.52
N CYS A 121 -6.89 -18.47 16.03
CA CYS A 121 -7.86 -19.23 16.86
C CYS A 121 -7.28 -19.84 18.15
N TYR A 122 -5.99 -20.17 18.17
CA TYR A 122 -5.39 -20.98 19.25
C TYR A 122 -4.20 -20.32 19.94
N SER A 123 -3.69 -19.20 19.42
CA SER A 123 -2.50 -18.57 19.97
C SER A 123 -2.30 -17.15 19.43
N THR A 124 -1.61 -16.34 20.23
CA THR A 124 -1.02 -15.07 19.78
C THR A 124 0.21 -15.37 18.93
N TRP A 125 0.25 -14.81 17.73
CA TRP A 125 1.34 -15.02 16.76
C TRP A 125 2.37 -13.92 16.83
N GLU A 126 1.93 -12.69 17.10
CA GLU A 126 2.78 -11.51 17.08
C GLU A 126 2.25 -10.48 18.07
N ILE A 127 3.16 -9.83 18.79
CA ILE A 127 2.89 -8.64 19.58
C ILE A 127 4.01 -7.64 19.40
N ASN A 128 3.67 -6.37 19.46
CA ASN A 128 4.66 -5.30 19.43
C ASN A 128 4.15 -4.10 20.23
N THR A 129 5.08 -3.27 20.69
CA THR A 129 4.78 -2.01 21.35
C THR A 129 5.73 -0.94 20.84
N GLY A 130 5.43 0.31 21.11
CA GLY A 130 6.33 1.39 20.72
C GLY A 130 5.83 2.75 21.17
N ASP A 131 6.65 3.74 20.87
CA ASP A 131 6.35 5.14 21.15
C ASP A 131 5.99 5.86 19.86
N ILE A 132 5.07 6.83 19.96
CA ILE A 132 4.76 7.75 18.86
C ILE A 132 5.81 8.85 18.86
N ILE A 133 6.56 8.95 17.78
CA ILE A 133 7.61 9.97 17.60
C ILE A 133 7.03 11.24 16.98
N LEU A 134 6.11 11.06 16.04
CA LEU A 134 5.40 12.15 15.35
C LEU A 134 3.98 11.70 15.07
N ALA A 135 3.02 12.62 15.21
CA ALA A 135 1.64 12.43 14.80
C ALA A 135 1.14 13.71 14.14
N ASP A 136 0.61 13.61 12.93
CA ASP A 136 0.00 14.74 12.22
C ASP A 136 -1.27 14.29 11.50
N ALA A 137 -1.83 15.18 10.67
CA ALA A 137 -3.07 14.93 9.93
C ALA A 137 -2.99 13.76 8.94
N THR A 138 -1.77 13.35 8.54
CA THR A 138 -1.54 12.30 7.54
C THR A 138 -1.29 10.94 8.18
N GLY A 139 -0.64 10.89 9.35
CA GLY A 139 -0.23 9.63 9.95
C GLY A 139 0.56 9.77 11.25
N VAL A 140 1.19 8.68 11.64
CA VAL A 140 2.09 8.56 12.78
C VAL A 140 3.39 7.88 12.40
N SER A 141 4.49 8.39 12.95
CA SER A 141 5.80 7.75 12.94
C SER A 141 6.04 7.09 14.30
N LEU A 142 6.47 5.83 14.27
CA LEU A 142 6.56 4.96 15.43
C LEU A 142 8.01 4.53 15.66
N LYS A 143 8.42 4.52 16.93
CA LYS A 143 9.60 3.80 17.37
C LYS A 143 9.15 2.50 18.01
N LEU A 144 9.09 1.45 17.20
CA LEU A 144 8.71 0.11 17.65
C LEU A 144 9.85 -0.53 18.43
N VAL A 145 9.50 -1.32 19.44
CA VAL A 145 10.45 -2.14 20.20
C VAL A 145 11.10 -3.18 19.28
N ASP A 146 10.28 -3.81 18.43
CA ASP A 146 10.75 -4.74 17.41
C ASP A 146 10.44 -4.19 16.02
N GLN A 147 11.35 -4.38 15.07
CA GLN A 147 11.07 -4.08 13.67
C GLN A 147 10.29 -5.24 13.06
N PRO A 148 9.04 -5.03 12.63
CA PRO A 148 8.24 -6.09 12.04
C PRO A 148 8.92 -6.58 10.76
N GLN A 149 8.99 -7.91 10.62
CA GLN A 149 9.61 -8.53 9.45
C GLN A 149 8.69 -8.34 8.23
N PRO A 150 9.25 -8.04 7.05
CA PRO A 150 8.47 -7.95 5.83
C PRO A 150 7.64 -9.22 5.60
N SER A 151 6.32 -9.10 5.58
CA SER A 151 5.44 -10.23 5.26
C SER A 151 4.20 -9.76 4.52
N ALA A 152 3.58 -10.66 3.75
CA ALA A 152 2.33 -10.37 3.06
C ALA A 152 1.19 -9.98 4.02
N LEU A 153 1.27 -10.42 5.28
CA LEU A 153 0.27 -10.18 6.33
C LEU A 153 0.70 -9.06 7.29
N GLN A 154 1.80 -8.37 6.98
CA GLN A 154 2.29 -7.25 7.77
C GLN A 154 1.26 -6.12 7.76
N THR A 155 0.79 -5.78 8.94
CA THR A 155 -0.21 -4.73 9.20
C THR A 155 0.35 -3.62 10.08
N LEU A 156 1.63 -3.73 10.46
CA LEU A 156 2.36 -2.77 11.28
C LEU A 156 3.69 -2.39 10.60
N ASP A 157 4.01 -1.10 10.63
CA ASP A 157 5.21 -0.51 10.06
C ASP A 157 5.66 0.65 10.98
N SER A 158 6.87 1.16 10.77
CA SER A 158 7.38 2.35 11.47
C SER A 158 6.64 3.62 11.06
N GLU A 159 5.97 3.62 9.91
CA GLU A 159 5.09 4.68 9.46
C GLU A 159 3.68 4.14 9.18
N MET A 160 2.69 4.74 9.83
CA MET A 160 1.27 4.39 9.64
C MET A 160 0.50 5.62 9.20
N TYR A 161 -0.46 5.44 8.30
CA TYR A 161 -1.23 6.53 7.72
C TYR A 161 -2.69 6.45 8.12
N PHE A 162 -3.26 7.60 8.43
CA PHE A 162 -4.69 7.76 8.66
C PHE A 162 -5.38 7.94 7.31
N VAL A 163 -6.15 6.93 6.90
CA VAL A 163 -6.91 6.97 5.65
C VAL A 163 -8.38 7.10 5.96
N ARG A 164 -9.02 8.12 5.37
CA ARG A 164 -10.47 8.35 5.52
C ARG A 164 -11.20 7.87 4.29
N TRP A 165 -12.31 7.15 4.49
CA TRP A 165 -13.21 6.76 3.41
C TRP A 165 -14.65 6.99 3.83
N GLY A 166 -15.12 8.22 3.60
CA GLY A 166 -16.37 8.71 4.18
C GLY A 166 -16.25 8.76 5.70
N GLU A 167 -17.15 8.07 6.40
CA GLU A 167 -17.13 7.98 7.88
C GLU A 167 -16.20 6.90 8.43
N ARG A 168 -15.53 6.13 7.56
CA ARG A 168 -14.60 5.08 7.96
C ARG A 168 -13.19 5.64 8.11
N ARG A 169 -12.54 5.32 9.22
CA ARG A 169 -11.13 5.61 9.49
C ARG A 169 -10.36 4.32 9.47
N TYR A 170 -9.28 4.31 8.69
CA TYR A 170 -8.36 3.22 8.60
C TYR A 170 -6.98 3.65 9.09
N LEU A 171 -6.23 2.69 9.61
CA LEU A 171 -4.83 2.82 9.92
C LEU A 171 -4.04 1.89 9.01
N ILE A 172 -3.32 2.45 8.06
CA ILE A 172 -2.64 1.69 7.00
C ILE A 172 -1.14 1.84 7.14
N ALA A 173 -0.42 0.72 7.25
CA ALA A 173 1.04 0.72 7.15
C ALA A 173 1.51 1.35 5.83
N ARG A 174 2.63 2.10 5.86
CA ARG A 174 3.21 2.73 4.66
C ARG A 174 3.45 1.73 3.53
N SER A 175 3.95 0.55 3.87
CA SER A 175 4.16 -0.59 2.96
C SER A 175 2.87 -1.16 2.34
N LYS A 176 1.69 -0.84 2.89
CA LYS A 176 0.38 -1.35 2.45
C LYS A 176 -0.49 -0.33 1.73
N LEU A 177 -0.10 0.95 1.65
CA LEU A 177 -0.92 1.99 1.01
C LEU A 177 -1.13 1.77 -0.49
N GLU A 178 -0.13 1.28 -1.21
CA GLU A 178 -0.29 0.93 -2.63
C GLU A 178 -1.30 -0.22 -2.80
N GLU A 179 -1.23 -1.23 -1.95
CA GLU A 179 -2.16 -2.37 -1.95
C GLU A 179 -3.59 -1.93 -1.57
N PHE A 180 -3.72 -1.02 -0.61
CA PHE A 180 -5.00 -0.42 -0.23
C PHE A 180 -5.65 0.32 -1.41
N CYS A 181 -4.88 1.16 -2.13
CA CYS A 181 -5.38 1.87 -3.31
C CYS A 181 -5.82 0.90 -4.42
N ASN A 182 -5.04 -0.15 -4.66
CA ASN A 182 -5.40 -1.18 -5.63
C ASN A 182 -6.64 -1.99 -5.19
N SER A 183 -6.82 -2.25 -3.90
CA SER A 183 -8.03 -2.90 -3.38
C SER A 183 -9.27 -2.02 -3.52
N TYR A 184 -9.12 -0.69 -3.41
CA TYR A 184 -10.19 0.25 -3.75
C TYR A 184 -10.57 0.14 -5.24
N ASN A 185 -9.57 0.25 -6.13
CA ASN A 185 -9.79 0.17 -7.59
C ASN A 185 -10.40 -1.17 -8.02
N ALA A 186 -9.97 -2.27 -7.38
CA ALA A 186 -10.49 -3.61 -7.60
C ALA A 186 -11.93 -3.79 -7.12
N GLY A 187 -12.49 -2.82 -6.38
CA GLY A 187 -13.82 -2.91 -5.78
C GLY A 187 -13.91 -3.92 -4.64
N THR A 188 -12.78 -4.43 -4.14
CA THR A 188 -12.75 -5.44 -3.07
C THR A 188 -12.98 -4.82 -1.69
N LEU A 189 -12.55 -3.57 -1.46
CA LEU A 189 -12.78 -2.87 -0.19
C LEU A 189 -14.25 -2.62 0.16
N ALA A 190 -15.11 -2.51 -0.86
CA ALA A 190 -16.54 -2.31 -0.67
C ALA A 190 -17.28 -3.62 -0.32
N LYS A 191 -16.70 -4.78 -0.66
CA LYS A 191 -17.26 -6.09 -0.36
C LYS A 191 -17.11 -6.34 1.15
N ARG A 192 -18.24 -6.56 1.83
CA ARG A 192 -18.41 -6.41 3.29
C ARG A 192 -17.66 -7.44 4.15
N ASP A 193 -17.09 -8.48 3.53
CA ASP A 193 -16.78 -9.72 4.25
C ASP A 193 -15.28 -9.89 4.58
N PHE A 194 -14.42 -8.95 4.15
CA PHE A 194 -12.96 -9.08 4.31
C PHE A 194 -12.33 -7.76 4.77
N TRP A 195 -12.13 -7.62 6.07
CA TRP A 195 -11.39 -6.49 6.65
C TRP A 195 -9.90 -6.84 6.59
N VAL A 196 -9.26 -6.57 5.45
CA VAL A 196 -7.81 -6.79 5.29
C VAL A 196 -7.00 -5.69 6.00
N TYR A 197 -7.59 -4.51 6.13
CA TYR A 197 -6.92 -3.32 6.65
C TYR A 197 -7.50 -2.88 8.00
N PRO A 198 -6.67 -2.49 8.99
CA PRO A 198 -7.14 -2.05 10.30
C PRO A 198 -8.16 -0.91 10.19
N LEU A 199 -9.41 -1.18 10.55
CA LEU A 199 -10.51 -0.21 10.62
C LEU A 199 -10.69 0.20 12.07
N HIS A 200 -10.91 1.49 12.30
CA HIS A 200 -11.27 2.00 13.62
C HIS A 200 -12.53 1.30 14.16
N ARG A 201 -12.49 0.86 15.42
CA ARG A 201 -13.54 0.04 16.05
C ARG A 201 -14.92 0.69 16.00
N ASP A 202 -15.00 1.99 16.26
CA ASP A 202 -16.26 2.75 16.20
C ASP A 202 -16.85 2.88 14.79
N ASP A 203 -16.09 2.49 13.76
CA ASP A 203 -16.51 2.57 12.36
C ASP A 203 -16.96 1.20 11.81
N LEU A 204 -16.92 0.16 12.65
CA LEU A 204 -17.43 -1.17 12.32
C LEU A 204 -18.93 -1.08 11.96
N GLY A 205 -19.30 -1.71 10.84
CA GLY A 205 -20.67 -1.72 10.35
C GLY A 205 -21.08 -0.51 9.49
N LYS A 206 -20.31 0.60 9.52
CA LYS A 206 -20.53 1.75 8.62
C LYS A 206 -20.37 1.33 7.16
N ARG A 207 -21.12 1.94 6.24
CA ARG A 207 -21.06 1.61 4.80
C ARG A 207 -19.87 2.28 4.13
N ALA A 208 -19.28 1.60 3.15
CA ALA A 208 -18.30 2.22 2.25
C ALA A 208 -19.02 3.26 1.37
N PRO A 209 -18.51 4.49 1.24
CA PRO A 209 -19.06 5.45 0.29
C PRO A 209 -18.64 5.11 -1.14
N THR A 210 -19.29 5.75 -2.12
CA THR A 210 -18.94 5.64 -3.54
C THR A 210 -17.78 6.55 -3.95
N THR A 211 -17.41 7.52 -3.11
CA THR A 211 -16.29 8.43 -3.36
C THR A 211 -14.96 7.76 -3.05
N PRO A 212 -13.85 8.16 -3.68
CA PRO A 212 -12.54 7.65 -3.33
C PRO A 212 -12.13 7.93 -1.87
N PRO A 213 -11.28 7.07 -1.27
CA PRO A 213 -10.68 7.36 0.02
C PRO A 213 -9.68 8.52 -0.08
N THR A 214 -9.51 9.25 1.02
CA THR A 214 -8.45 10.25 1.17
C THR A 214 -7.19 9.57 1.66
N VAL A 215 -6.15 9.56 0.80
CA VAL A 215 -4.82 8.99 1.09
C VAL A 215 -3.75 10.09 1.02
N ALA A 216 -2.53 9.80 1.47
CA ALA A 216 -1.41 10.73 1.33
C ALA A 216 -1.13 11.08 -0.14
N ALA A 217 -0.68 12.30 -0.38
CA ALA A 217 -0.57 12.89 -1.72
C ALA A 217 0.24 12.04 -2.70
N GLU A 218 1.29 11.36 -2.23
CA GLU A 218 2.13 10.48 -3.06
C GLU A 218 1.40 9.25 -3.59
N PHE A 219 0.32 8.82 -2.95
CA PHE A 219 -0.53 7.69 -3.36
C PHE A 219 -1.81 8.10 -4.05
N ALA A 220 -2.21 9.37 -3.99
CA ALA A 220 -3.47 9.84 -4.55
C ALA A 220 -3.60 9.52 -6.05
N ARG A 221 -2.48 9.49 -6.79
CA ARG A 221 -2.43 9.11 -8.21
C ARG A 221 -2.79 7.65 -8.51
N LEU A 222 -2.80 6.78 -7.50
CA LEU A 222 -3.19 5.37 -7.65
C LEU A 222 -4.71 5.18 -7.56
N LEU A 223 -5.46 6.17 -7.07
CA LEU A 223 -6.91 6.05 -6.95
C LEU A 223 -7.57 6.46 -8.27
N LEU A 224 -8.25 5.51 -8.90
CA LEU A 224 -8.93 5.73 -10.16
C LEU A 224 -10.36 6.23 -9.94
N THR A 225 -10.84 7.10 -10.84
CA THR A 225 -12.27 7.46 -10.91
C THR A 225 -13.08 6.41 -11.64
N ASP A 226 -12.48 5.77 -12.65
CA ASP A 226 -13.08 4.76 -13.50
C ASP A 226 -12.09 3.59 -13.71
N PRO A 227 -12.58 2.35 -13.82
CA PRO A 227 -11.73 1.22 -14.17
C PRO A 227 -11.04 1.39 -15.52
N ILE A 228 -9.82 0.89 -15.62
CA ILE A 228 -9.04 0.84 -16.86
C ILE A 228 -9.04 -0.60 -17.34
N ASP A 229 -9.52 -0.81 -18.56
CA ASP A 229 -9.45 -2.10 -19.27
C ASP A 229 -8.27 -2.06 -20.25
N ALA A 230 -7.48 -3.14 -20.29
CA ALA A 230 -6.33 -3.26 -21.17
C ALA A 230 -6.19 -4.69 -21.73
N GLY A 231 -5.89 -4.80 -23.01
CA GLY A 231 -5.51 -6.03 -23.68
C GLY A 231 -4.02 -6.37 -23.49
N VAL A 232 -3.74 -7.66 -23.29
CA VAL A 232 -2.37 -8.19 -23.28
C VAL A 232 -1.85 -8.24 -24.72
N VAL A 233 -0.89 -7.40 -25.06
CA VAL A 233 -0.29 -7.38 -26.41
C VAL A 233 1.00 -8.20 -26.51
N LYS A 234 1.67 -8.44 -25.39
CA LYS A 234 2.90 -9.25 -25.32
C LYS A 234 3.03 -9.93 -23.96
N VAL A 235 3.63 -11.11 -23.97
CA VAL A 235 3.99 -11.89 -22.78
C VAL A 235 5.46 -12.26 -22.93
N SER A 236 6.27 -11.98 -21.91
CA SER A 236 7.70 -12.28 -21.92
C SER A 236 8.20 -12.74 -20.55
N ASP A 237 9.43 -13.27 -20.55
CA ASP A 237 10.19 -13.60 -19.33
C ASP A 237 9.44 -14.56 -18.39
N VAL A 238 8.67 -15.48 -18.96
CA VAL A 238 7.90 -16.45 -18.18
C VAL A 238 8.85 -17.48 -17.60
N SER A 239 8.86 -17.59 -16.27
CA SER A 239 9.63 -18.57 -15.54
C SER A 239 8.78 -19.22 -14.46
N THR A 240 9.24 -20.37 -13.95
CA THR A 240 8.63 -21.03 -12.80
C THR A 240 9.72 -21.31 -11.78
N GLU A 241 9.47 -20.96 -10.52
CA GLU A 241 10.35 -21.28 -9.41
C GLU A 241 9.58 -22.01 -8.30
N ARG A 242 10.31 -22.74 -7.46
CA ARG A 242 9.75 -23.37 -6.27
C ARG A 242 9.99 -22.45 -5.09
N LEU A 243 8.92 -22.00 -4.44
CA LEU A 243 8.97 -21.19 -3.23
C LEU A 243 9.49 -22.00 -2.04
N GLU A 244 9.91 -21.32 -0.98
CA GLU A 244 10.31 -21.95 0.28
C GLU A 244 9.19 -22.80 0.90
N SER A 245 7.93 -22.42 0.66
CA SER A 245 6.75 -23.21 1.04
C SER A 245 6.64 -24.55 0.31
N GLY A 246 7.45 -24.77 -0.74
CA GLY A 246 7.41 -25.93 -1.62
C GLY A 246 6.45 -25.79 -2.80
N GLU A 247 5.61 -24.75 -2.81
CA GLU A 247 4.69 -24.40 -3.89
C GLU A 247 5.46 -23.93 -5.13
N LEU A 248 4.86 -24.07 -6.32
CA LEU A 248 5.40 -23.50 -7.54
C LEU A 248 4.81 -22.10 -7.75
N ALA A 249 5.65 -21.14 -8.11
CA ALA A 249 5.24 -19.81 -8.53
C ALA A 249 5.65 -19.57 -9.99
N MET A 250 4.70 -19.12 -10.80
CA MET A 250 4.96 -18.65 -12.17
C MET A 250 5.12 -17.14 -12.17
N HIS A 251 6.19 -16.66 -12.77
CA HIS A 251 6.52 -15.24 -12.91
C HIS A 251 6.50 -14.88 -14.39
N GLY A 252 6.22 -13.63 -14.70
CA GLY A 252 6.39 -13.12 -16.05
C GLY A 252 6.08 -11.64 -16.18
N THR A 253 6.33 -11.12 -17.37
CA THR A 253 6.04 -9.74 -17.75
C THR A 253 4.97 -9.72 -18.83
N LEU A 254 4.01 -8.80 -18.68
CA LEU A 254 2.98 -8.49 -19.66
C LEU A 254 3.24 -7.08 -20.20
N THR A 255 3.05 -6.90 -21.50
CA THR A 255 2.82 -5.57 -22.08
C THR A 255 1.32 -5.41 -22.30
N LEU A 256 0.76 -4.34 -21.76
CA LEU A 256 -0.66 -4.00 -21.88
C LEU A 256 -0.83 -2.78 -22.79
N ASP A 257 -1.92 -2.70 -23.56
CA ASP A 257 -2.26 -1.57 -24.44
C ASP A 257 -2.94 -0.39 -23.73
N ALA A 258 -2.49 -0.10 -22.51
CA ALA A 258 -2.88 1.09 -21.74
C ALA A 258 -1.63 1.73 -21.13
N GLY A 259 -1.55 3.06 -21.19
CA GLY A 259 -0.38 3.83 -20.76
C GLY A 259 -0.73 5.06 -19.91
N SER A 260 0.20 6.01 -19.83
CA SER A 260 0.01 7.23 -19.05
C SER A 260 -1.09 8.14 -19.61
N ALA A 261 -1.38 8.08 -20.92
CA ALA A 261 -2.52 8.75 -21.52
C ALA A 261 -3.86 8.22 -20.96
N ASP A 262 -3.87 6.97 -20.52
CA ASP A 262 -5.00 6.28 -19.90
C ASP A 262 -4.96 6.33 -18.37
N GLN A 263 -4.13 7.21 -17.80
CA GLN A 263 -3.91 7.38 -16.35
C GLN A 263 -3.23 6.17 -15.66
N VAL A 264 -2.61 5.26 -16.42
CA VAL A 264 -1.81 4.19 -15.83
C VAL A 264 -0.56 4.79 -15.18
N VAL A 265 -0.24 4.32 -13.96
CA VAL A 265 0.98 4.71 -13.23
C VAL A 265 1.66 3.48 -12.63
N ARG A 266 2.96 3.59 -12.33
CA ARG A 266 3.71 2.55 -11.62
C ARG A 266 3.03 2.21 -10.28
N GLY A 267 2.92 0.92 -9.98
CA GLY A 267 2.29 0.39 -8.77
C GLY A 267 0.81 0.03 -8.96
N LEU A 268 0.15 0.48 -10.03
CA LEU A 268 -1.22 0.11 -10.34
C LEU A 268 -1.33 -1.40 -10.64
N ALA A 269 -2.38 -2.05 -10.16
CA ALA A 269 -2.64 -3.47 -10.37
C ALA A 269 -3.77 -3.69 -11.39
N PHE A 270 -3.57 -4.65 -12.28
CA PHE A 270 -4.56 -5.17 -13.21
C PHE A 270 -4.91 -6.61 -12.84
N HIS A 271 -6.16 -6.99 -13.03
CA HIS A 271 -6.71 -8.32 -12.78
C HIS A 271 -7.19 -8.94 -14.08
N MET A 272 -6.91 -10.22 -14.29
CA MET A 272 -7.36 -10.94 -15.48
C MET A 272 -8.88 -11.05 -15.52
N VAL A 273 -9.51 -10.69 -16.65
CA VAL A 273 -10.96 -10.77 -16.86
C VAL A 273 -11.34 -12.14 -17.41
N ASN A 274 -12.43 -12.74 -16.91
CA ASN A 274 -12.97 -14.03 -17.36
C ASN A 274 -11.98 -15.21 -17.31
N SER A 275 -11.05 -15.18 -16.35
CA SER A 275 -10.14 -16.29 -16.11
C SER A 275 -10.70 -17.26 -15.07
N LYS A 276 -10.45 -18.55 -15.26
CA LYS A 276 -10.75 -19.58 -14.23
C LYS A 276 -9.84 -19.45 -13.01
N GLN A 277 -8.66 -18.85 -13.20
CA GLN A 277 -7.67 -18.66 -12.16
C GLN A 277 -7.43 -17.17 -11.95
N PRO A 278 -7.52 -16.65 -10.71
CA PRO A 278 -7.21 -15.27 -10.44
C PRO A 278 -5.74 -15.02 -10.76
N LEU A 279 -5.48 -14.00 -11.58
CA LEU A 279 -4.14 -13.53 -11.87
C LEU A 279 -4.17 -12.00 -11.83
N SER A 280 -3.20 -11.44 -11.11
CA SER A 280 -2.98 -10.00 -11.05
C SER A 280 -1.58 -9.66 -11.55
N ALA A 281 -1.45 -8.55 -12.26
CA ALA A 281 -0.17 -8.00 -12.71
C ALA A 281 -0.02 -6.56 -12.20
N ARG A 282 1.18 -6.21 -11.73
CA ARG A 282 1.49 -4.87 -11.21
C ARG A 282 2.37 -4.10 -12.18
N VAL A 283 1.97 -2.88 -12.51
CA VAL A 283 2.69 -2.00 -13.43
C VAL A 283 4.05 -1.62 -12.86
N VAL A 284 5.12 -1.91 -13.59
CA VAL A 284 6.50 -1.57 -13.24
C VAL A 284 7.06 -0.43 -14.09
N ARG A 285 6.53 -0.24 -15.30
CA ARG A 285 6.92 0.81 -16.23
C ARG A 285 5.71 1.25 -17.05
N THR A 286 5.68 2.53 -17.40
CA THR A 286 4.59 3.13 -18.18
C THR A 286 5.17 3.95 -19.33
N GLU A 287 4.54 3.84 -20.50
CA GLU A 287 4.73 4.66 -21.69
C GLU A 287 3.40 5.33 -22.05
N GLU A 288 3.33 6.12 -23.12
CA GLU A 288 2.13 6.93 -23.42
C GLU A 288 0.86 6.08 -23.59
N HIS A 289 0.94 4.97 -24.34
CA HIS A 289 -0.19 4.09 -24.67
C HIS A 289 0.06 2.62 -24.32
N GLN A 290 1.14 2.33 -23.61
CA GLN A 290 1.48 0.98 -23.19
C GLN A 290 2.07 1.00 -21.78
N CYS A 291 1.99 -0.15 -21.10
CA CYS A 291 2.70 -0.35 -19.86
C CYS A 291 3.25 -1.77 -19.78
N GLU A 292 4.31 -1.92 -18.98
CA GLU A 292 4.84 -3.22 -18.60
C GLU A 292 4.36 -3.54 -17.17
N ALA A 293 3.77 -4.72 -17.01
CA ALA A 293 3.27 -5.20 -15.72
C ALA A 293 3.86 -6.57 -15.40
N ARG A 294 4.26 -6.79 -14.14
CA ARG A 294 4.78 -8.09 -13.68
C ARG A 294 3.71 -8.84 -12.91
N PHE A 295 3.60 -10.14 -13.16
CA PHE A 295 2.70 -11.01 -12.41
C PHE A 295 3.49 -12.10 -11.67
N VAL A 296 2.90 -12.57 -10.57
CA VAL A 296 3.30 -13.76 -9.85
C VAL A 296 2.03 -14.57 -9.61
N GLN A 297 2.04 -15.84 -9.99
CA GLN A 297 0.91 -16.75 -9.80
C GLN A 297 1.39 -18.00 -9.04
N VAL A 298 0.87 -18.20 -7.83
CA VAL A 298 1.11 -19.44 -7.08
C VAL A 298 0.23 -20.54 -7.67
N LEU A 299 0.84 -21.68 -7.99
CA LEU A 299 0.22 -22.82 -8.65
C LEU A 299 -0.11 -23.90 -7.62
N ALA A 300 -1.40 -24.13 -7.37
CA ALA A 300 -1.85 -25.26 -6.57
C ALA A 300 -1.53 -26.60 -7.29
N ASP A 301 -1.04 -27.58 -6.54
CA ASP A 301 -0.90 -29.00 -6.95
C ASP A 301 -0.03 -29.31 -8.17
N GLN A 302 1.04 -28.54 -8.42
CA GLN A 302 1.86 -28.69 -9.64
C GLN A 302 1.05 -28.65 -10.95
N ALA A 303 -0.19 -28.17 -10.90
CA ALA A 303 -1.01 -28.05 -12.08
C ALA A 303 -0.32 -27.07 -13.03
N LYS A 304 -0.10 -27.50 -14.27
CA LYS A 304 0.39 -26.60 -15.32
C LYS A 304 -0.67 -25.52 -15.52
N SER A 305 -0.34 -24.29 -15.14
CA SER A 305 -1.06 -23.10 -15.58
C SER A 305 -0.39 -22.59 -16.84
N ASP A 306 -1.19 -22.27 -17.85
CA ASP A 306 -0.69 -21.54 -19.00
C ASP A 306 -0.50 -20.07 -18.59
N PRO A 307 0.58 -19.39 -19.01
CA PRO A 307 0.67 -17.95 -18.85
C PRO A 307 -0.50 -17.26 -19.57
N PRO A 308 -0.80 -15.99 -19.21
CA PRO A 308 -1.73 -15.17 -19.97
C PRO A 308 -1.49 -15.26 -21.48
N ARG A 309 -2.56 -15.31 -22.27
CA ARG A 309 -2.46 -15.33 -23.74
C ARG A 309 -2.48 -13.90 -24.28
N ILE A 310 -1.78 -13.67 -25.39
CA ILE A 310 -1.93 -12.44 -26.17
C ILE A 310 -3.41 -12.31 -26.61
N GLY A 311 -3.97 -11.11 -26.47
CA GLY A 311 -5.38 -10.82 -26.69
C GLY A 311 -6.29 -11.09 -25.49
N ALA A 312 -5.76 -11.61 -24.38
CA ALA A 312 -6.48 -11.64 -23.11
C ALA A 312 -6.74 -10.22 -22.60
N TRP A 313 -7.78 -10.05 -21.79
CA TRP A 313 -8.15 -8.75 -21.22
C TRP A 313 -7.86 -8.71 -19.73
N MET A 314 -7.37 -7.57 -19.28
CA MET A 314 -7.19 -7.24 -17.88
C MET A 314 -7.94 -5.95 -17.53
N SER A 315 -8.29 -5.80 -16.26
CA SER A 315 -9.06 -4.68 -15.73
C SER A 315 -8.52 -4.29 -14.36
N THR A 316 -8.48 -3.00 -14.03
CA THR A 316 -8.15 -2.56 -12.66
C THR A 316 -9.28 -2.85 -11.67
N LEU A 317 -10.50 -3.11 -12.16
CA LEU A 317 -11.62 -3.65 -11.39
C LEU A 317 -11.60 -5.19 -11.39
N ASP A 318 -11.68 -5.81 -10.21
CA ASP A 318 -11.82 -7.26 -10.09
C ASP A 318 -13.28 -7.69 -10.28
N ARG A 319 -13.57 -8.16 -11.50
CA ARG A 319 -14.89 -8.64 -11.92
C ARG A 319 -15.19 -10.06 -11.42
N GLY A 320 -14.25 -10.71 -10.74
CA GLY A 320 -14.36 -12.09 -10.32
C GLY A 320 -14.43 -13.08 -11.49
N THR A 321 -14.70 -14.34 -11.16
CA THR A 321 -14.75 -15.46 -12.12
C THR A 321 -16.13 -15.69 -12.71
N SER A 322 -17.11 -14.78 -12.51
CA SER A 322 -18.47 -15.00 -13.02
C SER A 322 -18.46 -15.06 -14.54
N CYS A 323 -18.83 -16.21 -15.10
CA CYS A 323 -18.83 -16.54 -16.53
C CYS A 323 -19.80 -15.71 -17.40
N GLU A 324 -20.35 -14.59 -16.90
CA GLU A 324 -21.15 -13.70 -17.72
C GLU A 324 -20.23 -12.93 -18.67
N ASN A 325 -20.21 -13.38 -19.93
CA ASN A 325 -19.40 -12.86 -21.02
C ASN A 325 -19.76 -11.40 -21.37
N VAL A 326 -19.43 -10.45 -20.50
CA VAL A 326 -19.48 -9.04 -20.83
C VAL A 326 -18.17 -8.68 -21.50
N ARG A 327 -18.15 -8.67 -22.84
CA ARG A 327 -17.05 -8.02 -23.57
C ARG A 327 -17.07 -6.54 -23.20
N PRO A 328 -15.94 -5.94 -22.79
CA PRO A 328 -15.88 -4.50 -22.64
C PRO A 328 -16.22 -3.87 -24.00
N THR A 329 -17.22 -2.99 -24.01
CA THR A 329 -17.50 -2.15 -25.17
C THR A 329 -16.33 -1.19 -25.30
N LYS A 330 -15.54 -1.31 -26.38
CA LYS A 330 -14.52 -0.31 -26.72
C LYS A 330 -15.21 1.06 -26.74
N ARG A 331 -14.80 1.94 -25.84
CA ARG A 331 -15.10 3.37 -25.93
C ARG A 331 -14.22 4.00 -27.00
#